data_AF-A0A3B0SHA4-F1
#
_entry.id   AF-A0A3B0SHA4-F1
#
_cell.length_a   1.000
_cell.length_b   1.000
_cell.length_c   1.000
_cell.angle_alpha   90.00
_cell.angle_beta   90.00
_cell.angle_gamma   90.00
#
_symmetry.space_group_name_H-M   'P 1'
#
loop_
_entity.id
_entity.type
_entity.pdbx_description
1 polymer ?
#
loop_
_entity_poly.entity_id
_entity_poly.type
_entity_poly.pdbx_seq_one_letter_code
_entity_poly.pdbx_strand_id
1 'polypeptide(L)'
;MGDKSSSDELSDFAKRLKDTKNSIEDRDKKMSSQGAAYSFGFRLVTDLVVGVLSGVGIGWLLDYWLGTAPWLLLVFMPLGMIAGILNVIRAAKSVEAKRHLEKTDATGIPGVPFDDDE
;
A
#
# COMPACT_ATOMS: atom_id res chain seq x y z
N MET A 1 -23.42 -23.18 -50.35
CA MET A 1 -22.22 -23.84 -49.77
C MET A 1 -21.21 -22.86 -49.15
N GLY A 2 -21.53 -21.58 -48.93
CA GLY A 2 -20.54 -20.54 -48.56
C GLY A 2 -20.44 -20.15 -47.08
N ASP A 3 -21.09 -20.87 -46.16
CA ASP A 3 -21.22 -20.46 -44.75
C ASP A 3 -20.02 -20.89 -43.86
N LYS A 4 -19.41 -22.04 -44.16
CA LYS A 4 -18.33 -22.60 -43.32
C LYS A 4 -17.02 -21.82 -43.38
N SER A 5 -16.70 -21.16 -44.51
CA SER A 5 -15.43 -20.45 -44.65
C SER A 5 -15.36 -19.19 -43.79
N SER A 6 -16.49 -18.51 -43.57
CA SER A 6 -16.54 -17.26 -42.81
C SER A 6 -16.58 -17.48 -41.30
N SER A 7 -17.14 -18.61 -40.83
CA SER A 7 -17.10 -18.97 -39.41
C SER A 7 -15.68 -19.29 -38.93
N ASP A 8 -14.88 -19.92 -39.78
CA ASP A 8 -13.51 -20.32 -39.44
C ASP A 8 -12.61 -19.08 -39.28
N GLU A 9 -12.70 -18.11 -40.19
CA GLU A 9 -11.94 -16.85 -40.13
C GLU A 9 -12.30 -15.99 -38.90
N LEU A 10 -13.58 -15.94 -38.53
CA LEU A 10 -14.03 -15.20 -37.35
C LEU A 10 -13.57 -15.87 -36.05
N SER A 11 -13.52 -17.20 -36.03
CA SER A 11 -13.01 -17.94 -34.88
C SER A 11 -11.51 -17.71 -34.68
N ASP A 12 -10.73 -17.68 -35.76
CA ASP A 12 -9.29 -17.40 -35.73
C ASP A 12 -9.00 -15.96 -35.34
N PHE A 13 -9.81 -15.01 -35.82
CA PHE A 13 -9.70 -13.61 -35.43
C PHE A 13 -10.07 -13.39 -33.96
N ALA A 14 -11.17 -14.00 -33.49
CA ALA A 14 -11.57 -13.95 -32.09
C ALA A 14 -10.52 -14.59 -31.17
N LYS A 15 -9.91 -15.70 -31.61
CA LYS A 15 -8.81 -16.37 -30.89
C LYS A 15 -7.59 -15.45 -30.76
N ARG A 16 -7.18 -14.79 -31.84
CA ARG A 16 -6.08 -13.82 -31.84
C ARG A 16 -6.34 -12.58 -30.98
N LEU A 17 -7.56 -12.04 -31.03
CA LEU A 17 -7.95 -10.92 -30.18
C LEU A 17 -7.95 -11.33 -28.70
N LYS A 18 -8.45 -12.53 -28.37
CA LYS A 18 -8.45 -13.05 -27.00
C LYS A 18 -7.04 -13.26 -26.48
N ASP A 19 -6.13 -13.82 -27.30
CA ASP A 19 -4.73 -14.02 -26.93
C ASP A 19 -4.00 -12.70 -26.71
N THR A 20 -4.29 -11.68 -27.54
CA THR A 20 -3.72 -10.33 -27.39
C THR A 20 -4.28 -9.63 -26.14
N LYS A 21 -5.59 -9.72 -25.91
CA LYS A 21 -6.25 -9.14 -24.74
C LYS A 21 -5.71 -9.75 -23.44
N ASN A 22 -5.58 -11.08 -23.38
CA ASN A 22 -5.02 -11.76 -22.22
C ASN A 22 -3.57 -11.35 -21.96
N SER A 23 -2.76 -11.24 -23.02
CA SER A 23 -1.36 -10.78 -22.91
C SER A 23 -1.24 -9.33 -22.42
N ILE A 24 -2.18 -8.46 -22.78
CA ILE A 24 -2.24 -7.07 -22.29
C ILE A 24 -2.69 -7.07 -20.82
N GLU A 25 -3.74 -7.82 -20.47
CA GLU A 25 -4.25 -7.89 -19.11
C GLU A 25 -3.21 -8.45 -18.11
N ASP A 26 -2.42 -9.44 -18.52
CA ASP A 26 -1.33 -9.99 -17.70
C ASP A 26 -0.18 -9.00 -17.54
N ARG A 27 0.14 -8.23 -18.58
CA ARG A 27 1.16 -7.17 -18.52
C ARG A 27 0.70 -6.01 -17.64
N ASP A 28 -0.55 -5.62 -17.73
CA ASP A 28 -1.14 -4.56 -16.91
C ASP A 28 -1.26 -4.98 -15.45
N LYS A 29 -1.64 -6.22 -15.15
CA LYS A 29 -1.61 -6.78 -13.78
C LYS A 29 -0.19 -6.83 -13.22
N LYS A 30 0.80 -7.23 -14.03
CA LYS A 30 2.20 -7.27 -13.59
C LYS A 30 2.78 -5.87 -13.37
N MET A 31 2.48 -4.92 -14.25
CA MET A 31 2.94 -3.53 -14.16
C MET A 31 2.23 -2.76 -13.04
N SER A 32 0.94 -2.99 -12.83
CA SER A 32 0.18 -2.41 -11.70
C SER A 32 0.61 -3.02 -10.36
N SER A 33 0.85 -4.32 -10.27
CA SER A 33 1.41 -4.98 -9.08
C SER A 33 2.81 -4.46 -8.76
N GLN A 34 3.66 -4.32 -9.78
CA GLN A 34 5.01 -3.79 -9.62
C GLN A 34 4.99 -2.29 -9.26
N GLY A 35 4.12 -1.47 -9.87
CA GLY A 35 3.93 -0.07 -9.52
C GLY A 35 3.32 0.15 -8.13
N ALA A 36 2.41 -0.72 -7.71
CA ALA A 36 1.84 -0.72 -6.36
C ALA A 36 2.91 -1.05 -5.30
N ALA A 37 3.79 -2.01 -5.57
CA ALA A 37 4.91 -2.32 -4.67
C ALA A 37 5.89 -1.15 -4.54
N TYR A 38 6.25 -0.49 -5.65
CA TYR A 38 7.13 0.68 -5.61
C TYR A 38 6.52 1.88 -4.88
N SER A 39 5.26 2.21 -5.17
CA SER A 39 4.57 3.33 -4.50
C SER A 39 4.37 3.07 -3.01
N PHE A 40 4.09 1.82 -2.63
CA PHE A 40 4.03 1.42 -1.23
C PHE A 40 5.38 1.57 -0.54
N GLY A 41 6.46 1.02 -1.12
CA GLY A 41 7.81 1.15 -0.57
C GLY A 41 8.26 2.61 -0.44
N PHE A 42 7.99 3.45 -1.44
CA PHE A 42 8.32 4.87 -1.40
C PHE A 42 7.56 5.62 -0.30
N ARG A 43 6.28 5.28 -0.08
CA ARG A 43 5.49 5.86 1.01
C ARG A 43 6.07 5.49 2.37
N LEU A 44 6.48 4.23 2.57
CA LEU A 44 7.13 3.80 3.82
C LEU A 44 8.41 4.59 4.10
N VAL A 45 9.25 4.79 3.07
CA VAL A 45 10.48 5.59 3.19
C VAL A 45 10.14 7.05 3.50
N THR A 46 9.16 7.62 2.82
CA THR A 46 8.75 9.02 3.04
C THR A 46 8.20 9.22 4.45
N ASP A 47 7.36 8.31 4.94
CA ASP A 47 6.80 8.36 6.30
C ASP A 47 7.92 8.31 7.36
N LEU A 48 8.97 7.51 7.14
CA LEU A 48 10.14 7.47 8.01
C LEU A 48 10.93 8.79 7.96
N VAL A 49 11.19 9.31 6.77
CA VAL A 49 11.95 10.57 6.57
C VAL A 49 11.21 11.74 7.21
N VAL A 50 9.89 11.84 7.04
CA VAL A 50 9.07 12.89 7.65
C VAL A 50 9.14 12.82 9.19
N GLY A 51 9.07 11.62 9.77
CA GLY A 51 9.20 11.45 11.23
C GLY A 51 10.57 11.89 11.77
N VAL A 52 11.66 11.49 11.08
CA VAL A 52 13.03 11.87 11.46
C VAL A 52 13.25 13.38 11.29
N LEU A 53 12.84 13.96 10.16
CA LEU A 53 12.95 15.40 9.91
C LEU A 53 12.15 16.21 10.92
N SER A 54 10.95 15.74 11.31
CA SER A 54 10.16 16.39 12.35
C SER A 54 10.87 16.36 13.71
N GLY A 55 11.45 15.22 14.10
CA GLY A 55 12.19 15.11 15.37
C GLY A 55 13.44 15.98 15.41
N VAL A 56 14.23 15.96 14.34
CA VAL A 56 15.43 16.79 14.21
C VAL A 56 15.08 18.27 14.12
N GLY A 57 14.06 18.63 13.34
CA GLY A 57 13.61 20.02 13.18
C GLY A 57 13.10 20.61 14.50
N ILE A 58 12.25 19.88 15.23
CA ILE A 58 11.75 20.29 16.54
C ILE A 58 12.90 20.34 17.55
N GLY A 59 13.74 19.30 17.63
CA GLY A 59 14.88 19.26 18.54
C GLY A 59 15.85 20.41 18.33
N TRP A 60 16.18 20.72 17.07
CA TRP A 60 17.07 21.82 16.71
C TRP A 60 16.47 23.20 17.00
N LEU A 61 15.18 23.39 16.69
CA LEU A 61 14.48 24.66 16.97
C LEU A 61 14.41 24.93 18.47
N LEU A 62 14.14 23.90 19.28
CA LEU A 62 14.11 24.02 20.73
C LEU A 62 15.51 24.25 21.31
N ASP A 63 16.54 23.53 20.85
CA ASP A 63 17.92 23.77 21.30
C ASP A 63 18.36 25.21 21.00
N TYR A 64 17.96 25.77 19.85
CA TYR A 64 18.24 27.16 19.49
C TYR A 64 17.53 28.16 20.40
N TRP A 65 16.26 27.90 20.74
CA TRP A 65 15.47 28.83 21.55
C TRP A 65 15.84 28.80 23.04
N LEU A 66 16.18 27.62 23.57
CA LEU A 66 16.56 27.42 24.97
C LEU A 66 18.05 27.67 25.22
N GLY A 67 18.86 27.87 24.16
CA GLY A 67 20.32 28.02 24.26
C GLY A 67 21.01 26.79 24.86
N THR A 68 20.33 25.65 24.86
CA THR A 68 20.88 24.39 25.33
C THR A 68 21.88 23.88 24.30
N ALA A 69 23.00 23.31 24.78
CA ALA A 69 23.80 22.37 23.97
C ALA A 69 22.86 21.28 23.37
N PRO A 70 23.25 20.51 22.32
CA PRO A 70 22.34 19.68 21.51
C PRO A 70 21.73 18.45 22.23
N TRP A 71 21.30 18.64 23.47
CA TRP A 71 20.67 17.70 24.38
C TRP A 71 19.24 17.42 23.96
N LEU A 72 18.48 18.45 23.55
CA LEU A 72 17.12 18.19 23.07
C LEU A 72 17.18 17.49 21.72
N LEU A 73 18.08 17.86 20.82
CA LEU A 73 18.30 17.11 19.58
C LEU A 73 18.65 15.65 19.87
N LEU A 74 19.53 15.36 20.84
CA LEU A 74 19.87 13.98 21.23
C LEU A 74 18.68 13.17 21.77
N VAL A 75 17.70 13.81 22.42
CA VAL A 75 16.49 13.14 22.93
C VAL A 75 15.38 13.08 21.87
N PHE A 76 15.17 14.16 21.12
CA PHE A 76 14.12 14.27 20.11
C PHE A 76 14.45 13.52 18.81
N MET A 77 15.72 13.28 18.52
CA MET A 77 16.15 12.46 17.38
C MET A 77 15.65 11.00 17.49
N PRO A 78 15.94 10.23 18.57
CA PRO A 78 15.42 8.88 18.71
C PRO A 78 13.89 8.88 18.86
N LEU A 79 13.30 9.90 19.51
CA LEU A 79 11.83 10.02 19.58
C LEU A 79 11.20 10.23 18.20
N GLY A 80 11.79 11.05 17.33
CA GLY A 80 11.36 11.23 15.95
C GLY A 80 11.47 9.96 15.12
N MET A 81 12.54 9.18 15.34
CA MET A 81 12.69 7.85 14.72
C MET A 81 11.62 6.87 15.20
N ILE A 82 11.35 6.80 16.51
CA ILE A 82 10.29 5.96 17.08
C ILE A 82 8.93 6.39 16.52
N ALA A 83 8.64 7.69 16.46
CA ALA A 83 7.40 8.21 15.87
C ALA A 83 7.25 7.83 14.38
N GLY A 84 8.33 7.92 13.60
CA GLY A 84 8.35 7.48 12.20
C GLY A 84 8.08 5.97 12.05
N ILE A 85 8.72 5.14 12.87
CA ILE A 85 8.50 3.68 12.90
C ILE A 85 7.06 3.35 13.29
N LEU A 86 6.50 4.02 14.31
CA LEU A 86 5.11 3.83 14.72
C LEU A 86 4.12 4.21 13.61
N ASN A 87 4.41 5.27 12.84
CA ASN A 87 3.60 5.65 11.69
C ASN A 87 3.61 4.58 10.59
N VAL A 88 4.79 4.01 10.29
CA VAL A 88 4.96 2.91 9.33
C VAL A 88 4.20 1.65 9.78
N ILE A 89 4.33 1.25 11.05
CA ILE A 89 3.61 0.08 11.60
C ILE A 89 2.10 0.31 11.52
N ARG A 90 1.62 1.53 11.83
CA ARG A 90 0.21 1.89 11.70
C ARG A 90 -0.27 1.80 10.25
N ALA A 91 0.54 2.26 9.30
CA ALA A 91 0.24 2.14 7.88
C ALA A 91 0.12 0.67 7.45
N ALA A 92 1.05 -0.19 7.87
CA ALA A 92 1.00 -1.62 7.59
C ALA A 92 -0.26 -2.29 8.16
N LYS A 93 -0.58 -2.06 9.44
CA LYS A 93 -1.79 -2.59 10.09
C LYS A 93 -3.09 -2.14 9.42
N SER A 94 -3.12 -0.90 8.89
CA SER A 94 -4.32 -0.38 8.21
C SER A 94 -4.64 -1.09 6.89
N VAL A 95 -3.62 -1.64 6.22
CA VAL A 95 -3.81 -2.43 5.00
C VAL A 95 -4.43 -3.79 5.31
N GLU A 96 -4.06 -4.40 6.44
CA GLU A 96 -4.62 -5.68 6.89
C GLU A 96 -6.07 -5.53 7.35
N ALA A 97 -6.37 -4.50 8.16
CA ALA A 97 -7.73 -4.23 8.64
C ALA A 97 -8.74 -4.01 7.49
N LYS A 98 -8.33 -3.29 6.42
CA LYS A 98 -9.17 -3.07 5.24
C LYS A 98 -9.50 -4.37 4.48
N ARG A 99 -8.57 -5.32 4.43
CA ARG A 99 -8.79 -6.63 3.76
C ARG A 99 -9.76 -7.52 4.51
N HIS A 100 -9.83 -7.41 5.83
CA HIS A 100 -10.77 -8.18 6.64
C HIS A 100 -12.19 -7.63 6.50
N LEU A 101 -12.34 -6.31 6.44
CA LEU A 101 -13.65 -5.67 6.23
C LEU A 101 -14.19 -5.93 4.82
N GLU A 102 -13.35 -5.86 3.78
CA GLU A 102 -13.74 -6.22 2.40
C GLU A 102 -14.21 -7.69 2.31
N LYS A 103 -13.56 -8.60 3.04
CA LYS A 103 -13.95 -10.01 3.09
C LYS A 103 -15.27 -10.25 3.83
N THR A 104 -15.62 -9.38 4.77
CA THR A 104 -16.86 -9.46 5.55
C THR A 104 -18.03 -8.84 4.77
N ASP A 105 -17.79 -7.72 4.07
CA ASP A 105 -18.78 -7.06 3.21
C ASP A 105 -19.07 -7.85 1.92
N ALA A 106 -18.05 -8.46 1.29
CA ALA A 106 -18.23 -9.30 0.11
C ALA A 106 -19.00 -10.61 0.39
N THR A 107 -19.13 -10.98 1.67
CA THR A 107 -19.86 -12.18 2.11
C THR A 107 -21.27 -11.83 2.63
N GLY A 108 -21.59 -10.54 2.83
CA GLY A 108 -22.95 -10.07 3.17
C GLY A 108 -23.47 -10.48 4.56
N ILE A 109 -22.62 -10.95 5.47
CA ILE A 109 -23.03 -11.36 6.82
C ILE A 109 -22.55 -10.31 7.82
N PRO A 110 -23.45 -9.58 8.53
CA PRO A 110 -23.02 -8.67 9.59
C PRO A 110 -22.36 -9.48 10.70
N GLY A 111 -21.21 -8.99 11.19
CA GLY A 111 -20.36 -9.66 12.16
C GLY A 111 -21.18 -10.17 13.34
N VAL A 112 -21.31 -11.48 13.44
CA VAL A 112 -21.93 -12.16 14.58
C VAL A 112 -20.89 -12.06 15.70
N PRO A 113 -21.17 -11.34 16.81
CA PRO A 113 -20.40 -11.52 18.02
C PRO A 113 -20.60 -12.97 18.42
N PHE A 114 -19.57 -13.79 18.25
CA PHE A 114 -19.54 -15.06 18.94
C PHE A 114 -19.26 -14.69 20.38
N ASP A 115 -20.31 -14.81 21.20
CA ASP A 115 -20.21 -14.90 22.64
C ASP A 115 -19.13 -15.96 22.93
N ASP A 116 -17.98 -15.51 23.45
CA ASP A 116 -17.02 -16.41 24.07
C ASP A 116 -17.61 -16.82 25.42
N ASP A 117 -18.29 -17.96 25.40
CA ASP A 117 -18.60 -18.74 26.59
C ASP A 117 -17.30 -19.09 27.34
N GLU A 118 -17.04 -18.42 28.46
CA GLU A 118 -16.40 -18.98 29.67
C GLU A 118 -17.09 -18.49 30.94
#